data_AF-A0A918F4D5-F1
#
_entry.id   AF-A0A918F4D5-F1
#
_cell.length_a   1.000
_cell.length_b   1.000
_cell.length_c   1.000
_cell.angle_alpha   90.00
_cell.angle_beta   90.00
_cell.angle_gamma   90.00
#
_symmetry.space_group_name_H-M   'P 1'
#
loop_
_entity.id
_entity.type
_entity.pdbx_description
1 polymer ?
#
loop_
_entity_poly.entity_id
_entity_poly.type
_entity_poly.pdbx_seq_one_letter_code
_entity_poly.pdbx_strand_id
1 'polypeptide(L)'
;MHAHHQAELPLEIAEPDNAHLHDDPTIDERFEDFHAAHPWVLEALEDLTMRWIEAGGGRIGVKALFEQLRWSRPEISDDRPFRLNNDFTSRYARLLRARHPEWAGVFQLRSLRTTDED
;
A
#
# COMPACT_ATOMS: atom_id res chain seq x y z
N MET A 1 -64.87 -25.92 -25.40
CA MET A 1 -64.54 -25.98 -23.96
C MET A 1 -63.19 -26.66 -23.87
N HIS A 2 -62.05 -26.09 -23.48
CA HIS A 2 -61.64 -24.94 -22.67
C HIS A 2 -60.36 -24.35 -23.36
N ALA A 3 -60.24 -23.05 -23.60
CA ALA A 3 -59.78 -21.99 -22.69
C ALA A 3 -58.33 -22.13 -22.21
N HIS A 4 -57.47 -21.24 -22.74
CA HIS A 4 -56.25 -20.61 -22.19
C HIS A 4 -55.24 -21.46 -21.40
N HIS A 5 -53.95 -21.37 -21.78
CA HIS A 5 -52.98 -20.59 -20.98
C HIS A 5 -51.66 -20.39 -21.75
N GLN A 6 -51.38 -19.13 -22.11
CA GLN A 6 -50.01 -18.62 -22.22
C GLN A 6 -49.33 -18.77 -20.86
N ALA A 7 -48.11 -19.27 -20.82
CA ALA A 7 -47.14 -18.85 -19.82
C ALA A 7 -45.78 -18.80 -20.49
N GLU A 8 -45.37 -17.59 -20.84
CA GLU A 8 -43.99 -17.25 -21.13
C GLU A 8 -43.15 -17.66 -19.92
N LEU A 9 -42.18 -18.54 -20.15
CA LEU A 9 -41.16 -18.85 -19.15
C LEU A 9 -40.35 -17.57 -18.93
N PRO A 10 -40.28 -17.01 -17.72
CA PRO A 10 -39.36 -15.93 -17.45
C PRO A 10 -37.96 -16.51 -17.63
N LEU A 11 -37.19 -15.90 -18.52
CA LEU A 11 -35.76 -16.10 -18.61
C LEU A 11 -35.16 -15.51 -17.32
N GLU A 12 -35.20 -16.28 -16.24
CA GLU A 12 -34.52 -15.96 -15.00
C GLU A 12 -33.03 -16.15 -15.28
N ILE A 13 -32.45 -15.12 -15.91
CA ILE A 13 -31.02 -14.85 -15.83
C ILE A 13 -30.78 -14.61 -14.34
N ALA A 14 -30.54 -15.69 -13.59
CA ALA A 14 -29.86 -15.58 -12.32
C ALA A 14 -28.52 -14.92 -12.65
N GLU A 15 -28.43 -13.62 -12.40
CA GLU A 15 -27.14 -12.95 -12.30
C GLU A 15 -26.30 -13.82 -11.37
N PRO A 16 -25.15 -14.36 -11.81
CA PRO A 16 -24.30 -15.06 -10.86
C PRO A 16 -23.94 -14.04 -9.79
N ASP A 17 -24.41 -14.33 -8.59
CA ASP A 17 -24.05 -13.67 -7.35
C ASP A 17 -22.52 -13.66 -7.29
N ASN A 18 -21.93 -12.57 -7.79
CA ASN A 18 -20.50 -12.36 -7.79
C ASN A 18 -20.09 -11.86 -6.39
N ALA A 19 -20.64 -12.45 -5.33
CA ALA A 19 -20.17 -12.32 -3.97
C ALA A 19 -18.98 -13.27 -3.74
N HIS A 20 -17.95 -13.15 -4.58
CA HIS A 20 -16.61 -13.38 -4.07
C HIS A 20 -16.24 -12.15 -3.23
N LEU A 21 -16.82 -12.06 -2.03
CA LEU A 21 -16.20 -11.35 -0.92
C LEU A 21 -14.85 -12.03 -0.74
N HIS A 22 -13.82 -11.45 -1.35
CA HIS A 22 -12.47 -11.96 -1.19
C HIS A 22 -12.15 -11.89 0.31
N ASP A 23 -12.03 -13.05 0.97
CA ASP A 23 -11.52 -13.22 2.35
C ASP A 23 -10.05 -12.76 2.49
N ASP A 24 -9.49 -12.13 1.47
CA ASP A 24 -8.15 -11.61 1.45
C ASP A 24 -8.11 -10.27 2.21
N PRO A 25 -7.25 -10.15 3.24
CA PRO A 25 -7.14 -8.91 4.00
C PRO A 25 -6.70 -7.77 3.08
N THR A 26 -7.30 -6.61 3.30
CA THR A 26 -6.99 -5.39 2.55
C THR A 26 -5.52 -5.01 2.74
N ILE A 27 -4.99 -4.20 1.82
CA ILE A 27 -3.62 -3.67 1.95
C ILE A 27 -3.41 -2.89 3.27
N ASP A 28 -4.48 -2.33 3.83
CA ASP A 28 -4.43 -1.53 5.06
C ASP A 28 -4.36 -2.43 6.28
N GLU A 29 -5.19 -3.47 6.35
CA GLU A 29 -5.11 -4.49 7.41
C GLU A 29 -3.76 -5.21 7.39
N ARG A 30 -3.29 -5.62 6.19
CA ARG A 30 -1.96 -6.24 6.02
C ARG A 30 -0.83 -5.31 6.46
N PHE A 31 -0.99 -4.00 6.25
CA PHE A 31 0.00 -3.01 6.68
C PHE A 31 -0.02 -2.85 8.20
N GLU A 32 -1.20 -2.77 8.81
CA GLU A 32 -1.35 -2.64 10.26
C GLU A 32 -0.77 -3.85 10.99
N ASP A 33 -1.09 -5.06 10.54
CA ASP A 33 -0.52 -6.30 11.08
C ASP A 33 1.00 -6.32 10.95
N PHE A 34 1.51 -5.93 9.77
CA PHE A 34 2.94 -5.86 9.53
C PHE A 34 3.64 -4.82 10.41
N HIS A 35 3.04 -3.64 10.55
CA HIS A 35 3.57 -2.54 11.36
C HIS A 35 3.54 -2.87 12.85
N ALA A 36 2.47 -3.50 13.33
CA ALA A 36 2.34 -3.97 14.70
C ALA A 36 3.37 -5.07 15.03
N ALA A 37 3.63 -5.99 14.09
CA ALA A 37 4.65 -7.01 14.26
C ALA A 37 6.09 -6.47 14.15
N HIS A 38 6.28 -5.34 13.46
CA HIS A 38 7.62 -4.78 13.18
C HIS A 38 7.67 -3.25 13.37
N PRO A 39 7.42 -2.73 14.59
CA PRO A 39 7.39 -1.28 14.85
C PRO A 39 8.74 -0.60 14.56
N TRP A 40 9.84 -1.34 14.73
CA TRP A 40 11.20 -0.91 14.44
C TRP A 40 11.42 -0.50 12.97
N VAL A 41 10.58 -0.95 12.03
CA VAL A 41 10.68 -0.52 10.63
C VAL A 41 10.40 0.96 10.50
N LEU A 42 9.42 1.47 11.24
CA LEU A 42 9.12 2.91 11.26
C LEU A 42 10.29 3.70 11.83
N GLU A 43 10.82 3.27 12.97
CA GLU A 43 11.97 3.91 13.63
C GLU A 43 13.19 3.96 12.70
N ALA A 44 13.48 2.85 12.00
CA ALA A 44 14.58 2.81 11.05
C ALA A 44 14.37 3.75 9.85
N LEU A 45 13.13 3.94 9.40
CA LEU A 45 12.80 4.90 8.35
C LEU A 45 12.90 6.35 8.85
N GLU A 46 12.50 6.63 10.08
CA GLU A 46 12.67 7.92 10.75
C GLU A 46 14.17 8.27 10.84
N ASP A 47 15.01 7.33 11.30
CA ASP A 47 16.46 7.50 11.38
C ASP A 47 17.10 7.77 10.02
N LEU A 48 16.75 6.98 9.00
CA LEU A 48 17.27 7.17 7.64
C LEU A 48 16.83 8.51 7.05
N THR A 49 15.61 8.95 7.34
CA THR A 49 15.10 10.26 6.90
C THR A 49 15.85 11.39 7.60
N MET A 50 16.08 11.27 8.91
CA MET A 50 16.85 12.26 9.67
C MET A 50 18.26 12.40 9.11
N ARG A 51 18.98 11.29 8.93
CA ARG A 51 20.34 11.29 8.35
C ARG A 51 20.37 11.91 6.96
N TRP A 52 19.33 11.67 6.15
CA TRP A 52 19.20 12.27 4.83
C TRP A 52 19.08 13.79 4.91
N ILE A 53 18.23 14.31 5.82
CA ILE A 53 18.05 15.74 6.05
C ILE A 53 19.34 16.37 6.58
N GLU A 54 19.99 15.75 7.57
CA GLU A 54 21.25 16.23 8.16
C GLU A 54 22.38 16.29 7.12
N ALA A 55 22.39 15.37 6.16
CA ALA A 55 23.33 15.38 5.04
C ALA A 55 23.05 16.48 4.00
N GLY A 56 22.01 17.31 4.19
CA GLY A 56 21.57 18.31 3.22
C GLY A 56 20.87 17.69 2.01
N GLY A 57 20.33 16.48 2.18
CA GLY A 57 19.60 15.76 1.15
C GLY A 57 18.33 16.50 0.72
N GLY A 58 18.04 16.45 -0.58
CA GLY A 58 16.83 17.04 -1.16
C GLY A 58 15.59 16.18 -0.93
N ARG A 59 14.74 16.07 -1.96
CA ARG A 59 13.55 15.20 -1.88
C ARG A 59 13.94 13.73 -2.01
N ILE A 60 13.38 12.85 -1.18
CA ILE A 60 13.58 11.40 -1.21
C ILE A 60 12.25 10.65 -1.25
N GLY A 61 12.21 9.51 -1.94
CA GLY A 61 11.06 8.61 -1.94
C GLY A 61 11.19 7.55 -0.85
N VAL A 62 10.07 7.16 -0.23
CA VAL A 62 10.08 6.07 0.76
C VAL A 62 10.59 4.75 0.18
N LYS A 63 10.41 4.51 -1.12
CA LYS A 63 11.02 3.37 -1.80
C LYS A 63 12.56 3.38 -1.71
N ALA A 64 13.20 4.55 -1.85
CA ALA A 64 14.65 4.66 -1.72
C ALA A 64 15.10 4.40 -0.27
N LEU A 65 14.33 4.87 0.72
CA LEU A 65 14.56 4.54 2.13
C LEU A 65 14.39 3.04 2.39
N PHE A 66 13.43 2.37 1.75
CA PHE A 66 13.22 0.93 1.85
C PHE A 66 14.39 0.14 1.25
N GLU A 67 14.90 0.58 0.10
CA GLU A 67 16.09 0.00 -0.52
C GLU A 67 17.30 0.18 0.41
N GLN A 68 17.53 1.39 0.92
CA GLN A 68 18.59 1.68 1.88
C GLN A 68 18.47 0.83 3.15
N LEU A 69 17.26 0.67 3.69
CA LEU A 69 16.97 -0.18 4.84
C LEU A 69 17.36 -1.64 4.54
N ARG A 70 16.97 -2.15 3.36
CA ARG A 70 17.32 -3.51 2.91
C ARG A 70 18.83 -3.71 2.82
N TRP A 71 19.58 -2.74 2.29
CA TRP A 71 21.05 -2.81 2.23
C TRP A 71 21.70 -2.73 3.61
N SER A 72 21.15 -1.91 4.51
CA SER A 72 21.71 -1.74 5.86
C SER A 72 21.54 -2.96 6.77
N ARG A 73 20.60 -3.84 6.42
CA ARG A 73 20.13 -4.96 7.24
C ARG A 73 19.93 -6.18 6.35
N PRO A 74 21.01 -6.86 5.90
CA PRO A 74 20.90 -8.02 5.02
C PRO A 74 20.04 -9.14 5.64
N GLU A 75 19.93 -9.23 6.97
CA GLU A 75 19.02 -10.15 7.66
C GLU A 75 17.52 -9.97 7.32
N ILE A 76 17.12 -8.80 6.80
CA ILE A 76 15.77 -8.51 6.29
C ILE A 76 15.58 -9.02 4.85
N SER A 77 16.68 -9.11 4.10
CA SER A 77 16.65 -9.40 2.68
C SER A 77 16.58 -10.90 2.36
N ASP A 78 16.88 -11.76 3.34
CA ASP A 78 17.10 -13.19 3.13
C ASP A 78 15.96 -14.02 3.74
N ASP A 79 14.94 -14.32 2.91
CA ASP A 79 13.89 -15.36 3.04
C ASP A 79 13.31 -15.75 4.43
N ARG A 80 13.34 -14.82 5.39
CA ARG A 80 12.60 -14.89 6.66
C ARG A 80 11.12 -14.56 6.41
N PRO A 81 10.19 -14.86 7.36
CA PRO A 81 8.78 -14.43 7.25
C PRO A 81 8.60 -12.91 7.14
N PHE A 82 9.66 -12.13 7.37
CA PHE A 82 9.71 -10.70 7.21
C PHE A 82 10.16 -10.31 5.79
N ARG A 83 9.19 -10.05 4.90
CA ARG A 83 9.44 -9.47 3.58
C ARG A 83 8.93 -8.03 3.53
N LEU A 84 9.85 -7.07 3.42
CA LEU A 84 9.53 -5.65 3.27
C LEU A 84 8.82 -5.44 1.91
N ASN A 85 7.48 -5.38 1.93
CA ASN A 85 6.67 -5.25 0.73
C ASN A 85 6.63 -3.78 0.24
N ASN A 86 6.87 -3.59 -1.05
CA ASN A 86 6.79 -2.28 -1.70
C ASN A 86 5.38 -1.66 -1.61
N ASP A 87 4.35 -2.49 -1.49
CA ASP A 87 2.95 -2.05 -1.33
C ASP A 87 2.77 -1.13 -0.11
N PHE A 88 3.58 -1.33 0.94
CA PHE A 88 3.51 -0.57 2.17
C PHE A 88 4.23 0.78 2.11
N THR A 89 5.04 1.05 1.08
CA THR A 89 5.80 2.31 0.96
C THR A 89 4.91 3.54 1.01
N SER A 90 3.73 3.49 0.37
CA SER A 90 2.75 4.58 0.38
C SER A 90 2.15 4.82 1.78
N ARG A 91 1.96 3.76 2.57
CA ARG A 91 1.42 3.84 3.93
C ARG A 91 2.46 4.40 4.90
N TYR A 92 3.70 3.93 4.82
CA TYR A 92 4.81 4.52 5.57
C TYR A 92 5.06 5.99 5.21
N ALA A 93 4.93 6.39 3.94
CA ALA A 93 5.03 7.80 3.54
C ALA A 93 3.98 8.68 4.22
N ARG A 94 2.73 8.19 4.33
CA ARG A 94 1.66 8.90 5.04
C ARG A 94 1.93 8.95 6.54
N LEU A 95 2.38 7.84 7.14
CA LEU A 95 2.68 7.75 8.57
C LEU A 95 3.85 8.66 8.98
N LEU A 96 4.94 8.68 8.21
CA LEU A 96 6.09 9.56 8.44
C LEU A 96 5.69 11.03 8.34
N ARG A 97 4.87 11.42 7.35
CA ARG A 97 4.36 12.80 7.24
C ARG A 97 3.38 13.18 8.36
N ALA A 98 2.59 12.22 8.85
CA ALA A 98 1.66 12.45 9.95
C ALA A 98 2.40 12.64 11.28
N ARG A 99 3.47 11.88 11.51
CA ARG A 99 4.32 11.99 12.71
C ARG A 99 5.28 13.17 12.66
N HIS A 100 5.79 13.48 11.47
CA HIS A 100 6.72 14.57 11.21
C HIS A 100 6.18 15.52 10.13
N PRO A 101 5.25 16.42 10.47
CA PRO A 101 4.74 17.42 9.54
C PRO A 101 5.85 18.29 8.94
N GLU A 102 6.95 18.49 9.66
CA GLU A 102 8.16 19.20 9.22
C GLU A 102 8.84 18.51 8.03
N TRP A 103 8.65 17.20 7.85
CA TRP A 103 9.19 16.44 6.72
C TRP A 103 8.27 16.44 5.49
N ALA A 104 7.17 17.18 5.51
CA ALA A 104 6.24 17.24 4.37
C ALA A 104 6.94 17.65 3.05
N GLY A 105 7.99 18.47 3.13
CA GLY A 105 8.80 18.88 1.96
C GLY A 105 9.89 17.88 1.53
N VAL A 106 10.17 16.87 2.36
CA VAL A 106 11.25 15.89 2.16
C VAL A 106 10.77 14.73 1.30
N PHE A 107 9.52 14.28 1.46
CA PHE A 107 9.01 13.12 0.71
C PHE A 107 8.48 13.47 -0.67
N GLN A 108 9.05 12.86 -1.71
CA GLN A 108 8.51 12.98 -3.07
C GLN A 108 7.32 12.02 -3.22
N LEU A 109 6.12 12.51 -2.96
CA LEU A 109 4.92 11.85 -3.45
C LEU A 109 4.88 12.09 -4.96
N ARG A 110 5.01 11.03 -5.77
CA ARG A 110 4.75 11.16 -7.21
C ARG A 110 3.30 11.64 -7.34
N SER A 111 3.09 12.90 -7.70
CA SER A 111 1.87 13.25 -8.41
C SER A 111 1.87 12.39 -9.66
N LEU A 112 0.83 11.55 -9.83
CA LEU A 112 0.56 11.01 -11.16
C LEU A 112 0.51 12.23 -12.08
N ARG A 113 1.46 12.32 -13.01
CA ARG A 113 1.25 13.18 -14.18
C ARG A 113 0.11 12.50 -14.92
N THR A 114 -1.09 13.05 -14.78
CA THR A 114 -2.07 12.96 -15.86
C THR A 114 -1.36 13.55 -17.06
N THR A 115 -1.06 12.71 -18.04
CA THR A 115 -0.64 13.18 -19.35
C THR A 115 -1.84 13.96 -19.86
N ASP A 116 -1.79 15.29 -19.77
CA ASP A 116 -2.60 16.14 -20.63
C ASP A 116 -2.06 15.89 -22.04
N GLU A 117 -2.84 15.14 -22.82
CA GLU A 117 -2.66 14.98 -24.25
C GLU A 117 -3.20 16.26 -24.93
N ASP A 118 -2.30 17.02 -25.57
CA ASP A 118 -2.62 18.08 -26.55
C ASP A 118 -2.76 17.49 -27.96
#